data_AF-B7SP36-F1
#
_entry.id   AF-B7SP36-F1
#
_cell.length_a   1.000
_cell.length_b   1.000
_cell.length_c   1.000
_cell.angle_alpha   90.00
_cell.angle_beta   90.00
_cell.angle_gamma   90.00
#
_symmetry.space_group_name_H-M   'P 1'
#
loop_
_entity.id
_entity.type
_entity.pdbx_description
1 polymer ?
#
loop_
_entity_poly.entity_id
_entity_poly.type
_entity_poly.pdbx_seq_one_letter_code
_entity_poly.pdbx_strand_id
1 'polypeptide(L)'
;WHKAGGQVGVKGQTFAEITDEDSESFVVAKFDGVLGLGYPQAAVLGVQPVFDSMLEQGVAEKPVFAFYLDRNVADPNGGEVVFGGIDEAHYKGDITYLPVTKKGYWQFNMDGVSVADKATFCEGGCAAVADTGTSMLVAPSEDVKKINKLLGAKEASPGQYLVDCESLPSLPKITFHLNKREFVLSPDDYVLKVTQEGTTFCLSGFIPMDFPPEMGPLWILGDMFIGRYYTIFDRGNDRVGFAEAR
;
A
#
# COMPACT_ATOMS: atom_id res chain seq x y z
N TRP A 1 11.88 27.63 16.62
CA TRP A 1 11.30 26.58 15.77
C TRP A 1 11.66 26.96 14.37
N HIS A 2 12.12 26.04 13.54
CA HIS A 2 11.13 25.73 12.53
C HIS A 2 10.53 24.35 12.85
N LYS A 3 10.49 23.90 14.14
CA LYS A 3 11.34 22.78 14.60
C LYS A 3 10.72 21.48 14.06
N ALA A 4 11.48 20.77 13.25
CA ALA A 4 11.42 19.33 13.16
C ALA A 4 12.08 18.73 14.43
N GLY A 5 11.52 17.65 14.98
CA GLY A 5 12.13 16.88 16.09
C GLY A 5 11.60 17.15 17.51
N GLY A 6 10.29 17.30 17.69
CA GLY A 6 9.66 17.26 19.02
C GLY A 6 8.98 15.91 19.28
N GLN A 7 9.09 15.37 20.50
CA GLN A 7 8.23 14.27 20.94
C GLN A 7 6.77 14.73 20.90
N VAL A 8 5.94 14.04 20.10
CA VAL A 8 4.48 14.22 20.11
C VAL A 8 3.91 13.21 21.10
N GLY A 9 3.12 13.72 22.06
CA GLY A 9 2.48 12.87 23.07
C GLY A 9 0.96 12.87 22.88
N VAL A 10 0.42 11.70 22.49
CA VAL A 10 -1.03 11.45 22.49
C VAL A 10 -1.42 10.90 23.86
N LYS A 11 -2.27 11.64 24.59
CA LYS A 11 -2.67 11.25 25.94
C LYS A 11 -3.98 10.46 25.92
N GLY A 12 -4.15 9.55 26.88
CA GLY A 12 -5.39 8.80 27.06
C GLY A 12 -5.74 7.86 25.90
N GLN A 13 -4.75 7.50 25.07
CA GLN A 13 -4.96 6.58 23.95
C GLN A 13 -5.20 5.17 24.46
N THR A 14 -6.38 4.62 24.17
CA THR A 14 -6.67 3.20 24.38
C THR A 14 -5.94 2.37 23.32
N PHE A 15 -5.30 1.28 23.74
CA PHE A 15 -4.70 0.27 22.86
C PHE A 15 -4.97 -1.12 23.43
N ALA A 16 -4.82 -2.15 22.59
CA ALA A 16 -4.98 -3.53 23.02
C ALA A 16 -3.63 -4.11 23.46
N GLU A 17 -3.61 -4.74 24.65
CA GLU A 17 -2.52 -5.62 25.07
C GLU A 17 -2.85 -7.03 24.58
N ILE A 18 -2.05 -7.55 23.65
CA ILE A 18 -2.23 -8.89 23.12
C ILE A 18 -1.53 -9.88 24.05
N THR A 19 -2.30 -10.75 24.71
CA THR A 19 -1.79 -11.74 25.66
C THR A 19 -1.58 -13.12 25.04
N ASP A 20 -2.12 -13.34 23.84
CA ASP A 20 -2.11 -14.60 23.11
C ASP A 20 -2.15 -14.28 21.60
N GLU A 21 -1.20 -14.81 20.83
CA GLU A 21 -1.07 -14.62 19.38
C GLU A 21 -0.49 -15.90 18.77
N ASP A 22 -1.33 -16.62 18.02
CA ASP A 22 -1.02 -17.96 17.50
C ASP A 22 -0.52 -17.95 16.04
N SER A 23 -0.45 -16.80 15.36
CA SER A 23 -0.04 -16.78 13.95
C SER A 23 1.48 -16.83 13.79
N GLU A 24 1.94 -17.67 12.87
CA GLU A 24 3.36 -17.73 12.48
C GLU A 24 3.86 -16.39 11.92
N SER A 25 2.95 -15.55 11.39
CA SER A 25 3.25 -14.23 10.85
C SER A 25 3.94 -13.32 11.86
N PHE A 26 3.48 -13.29 13.12
CA PHE A 26 4.10 -12.47 14.17
C PHE A 26 5.36 -13.10 14.77
N VAL A 27 5.54 -14.43 14.65
CA VAL A 27 6.77 -15.12 15.09
C VAL A 27 7.99 -14.71 14.27
N VAL A 28 7.81 -14.48 12.96
CA VAL A 28 8.90 -14.10 12.05
C VAL A 28 8.96 -12.60 11.76
N ALA A 29 7.97 -11.84 12.22
CA ALA A 29 7.92 -10.38 12.06
C ALA A 29 9.12 -9.70 12.72
N LYS A 30 9.52 -8.56 12.15
CA LYS A 30 10.57 -7.70 12.73
C LYS A 30 10.01 -6.57 13.60
N PHE A 31 8.69 -6.44 13.66
CA PHE A 31 7.97 -5.42 14.43
C PHE A 31 7.23 -6.05 15.62
N ASP A 32 7.01 -5.27 16.68
CA ASP A 32 6.38 -5.74 17.91
C ASP A 32 4.83 -5.63 17.87
N GLY A 33 4.28 -4.80 16.99
CA GLY A 33 2.84 -4.59 16.89
C GLY A 33 2.44 -3.69 15.74
N VAL A 34 1.14 -3.34 15.70
CA VAL A 34 0.53 -2.58 14.61
C VAL A 34 -0.16 -1.33 15.16
N LEU A 35 0.10 -0.19 14.52
CA LEU A 35 -0.62 1.06 14.76
C LEU A 35 -1.58 1.32 13.58
N GLY A 36 -2.87 1.06 13.80
CA GLY A 36 -3.89 1.25 12.78
C GLY A 36 -4.16 2.72 12.47
N LEU A 37 -4.03 3.10 11.20
CA LEU A 37 -4.26 4.47 10.69
C LEU A 37 -5.50 4.58 9.78
N GLY A 38 -6.37 3.56 9.82
CA GLY A 38 -7.66 3.57 9.15
C GLY A 38 -8.67 4.51 9.82
N TYR A 39 -9.87 4.57 9.25
CA TYR A 39 -10.98 5.32 9.82
C TYR A 39 -11.59 4.61 11.05
N PRO A 40 -12.19 5.35 12.01
CA PRO A 40 -12.84 4.78 13.19
C PRO A 40 -13.89 3.70 12.88
N GLN A 41 -14.54 3.77 11.72
CA GLN A 41 -15.55 2.80 11.26
C GLN A 41 -14.98 1.37 11.13
N ALA A 42 -13.68 1.22 10.94
CA ALA A 42 -13.00 -0.08 10.88
C ALA A 42 -12.40 -0.51 12.23
N ALA A 43 -12.44 0.34 13.26
CA ALA A 43 -11.85 0.04 14.54
C ALA A 43 -12.68 -1.02 15.29
N VAL A 44 -12.04 -2.13 15.63
CA VAL A 44 -12.65 -3.17 16.47
C VAL A 44 -12.98 -2.57 17.83
N LEU A 45 -14.13 -2.95 18.39
CA LEU A 45 -14.69 -2.39 19.63
C LEU A 45 -14.95 -0.86 19.60
N GLY A 46 -14.86 -0.21 18.42
CA GLY A 46 -15.08 1.23 18.30
C GLY A 46 -14.03 2.08 19.00
N VAL A 47 -12.83 1.54 19.24
CA VAL A 47 -11.73 2.27 19.87
C VAL A 47 -11.25 3.39 18.95
N GLN A 48 -11.10 4.59 19.48
CA GLN A 48 -10.62 5.75 18.72
C GLN A 48 -9.19 5.52 18.22
N PRO A 49 -8.92 5.60 16.90
CA PRO A 49 -7.57 5.45 16.36
C PRO A 49 -6.62 6.55 16.82
N VAL A 50 -5.32 6.27 16.80
CA VAL A 50 -4.28 7.20 17.27
C VAL A 50 -4.32 8.53 16.53
N PHE A 51 -4.47 8.50 15.21
CA PHE A 51 -4.48 9.74 14.43
C PHE A 51 -5.72 10.59 14.72
N ASP A 52 -6.88 9.99 14.99
CA ASP A 52 -8.07 10.72 15.46
C ASP A 52 -7.81 11.43 16.78
N SER A 53 -7.17 10.76 17.74
CA SER A 53 -6.75 11.36 19.01
C SER A 53 -5.73 12.48 18.80
N MET A 54 -4.81 12.35 17.83
CA MET A 54 -3.86 13.41 17.49
C MET A 54 -4.56 14.68 16.98
N LEU A 55 -5.60 14.52 16.18
CA LEU A 55 -6.41 15.64 15.66
C LEU A 55 -7.24 16.28 16.77
N GLU A 56 -7.90 15.49 17.61
CA GLU A 56 -8.70 16.01 18.73
C GLU A 56 -7.84 16.78 19.74
N GLN A 57 -6.62 16.31 20.00
CA GLN A 57 -5.68 16.95 20.92
C GLN A 57 -4.91 18.11 20.28
N GLY A 58 -5.09 18.37 18.98
CA GLY A 58 -4.41 19.43 18.24
C GLY A 58 -2.89 19.26 18.18
N VAL A 59 -2.39 18.02 18.26
CA VAL A 59 -0.95 17.72 18.21
C VAL A 59 -0.45 17.43 16.80
N ALA A 60 -1.35 17.19 15.85
CA ALA A 60 -1.06 17.19 14.41
C ALA A 60 -1.44 18.55 13.81
N GLU A 61 -0.48 19.24 13.17
CA GLU A 61 -0.70 20.59 12.63
C GLU A 61 -1.75 20.64 11.52
N LYS A 62 -1.77 19.62 10.66
CA LYS A 62 -2.74 19.44 9.58
C LYS A 62 -3.43 18.08 9.71
N PRO A 63 -4.67 17.92 9.20
CA PRO A 63 -5.38 16.65 9.23
C PRO A 63 -4.90 15.69 8.13
N VAL A 64 -3.58 15.56 7.97
CA VAL A 64 -2.94 14.71 6.97
C VAL A 64 -1.79 13.93 7.59
N PHE A 65 -1.54 12.74 7.07
CA PHE A 65 -0.28 12.04 7.25
C PHE A 65 0.18 11.46 5.92
N ALA A 66 1.46 11.18 5.77
CA ALA A 66 2.01 10.73 4.50
C ALA A 66 3.18 9.77 4.68
N PHE A 67 3.38 8.93 3.67
CA PHE A 67 4.39 7.87 3.66
C PHE A 67 5.30 8.00 2.45
N TYR A 68 6.60 7.95 2.74
CA TYR A 68 7.66 7.59 1.81
C TYR A 68 8.20 6.23 2.22
N LEU A 69 8.20 5.25 1.32
CA LEU A 69 8.80 3.94 1.57
C LEU A 69 9.97 3.76 0.61
N ASP A 70 11.18 3.67 1.16
CA ASP A 70 12.37 3.50 0.33
C ASP A 70 12.43 2.06 -0.18
N ARG A 71 12.54 1.93 -1.50
CA ARG A 71 12.66 0.63 -2.17
C ARG A 71 14.10 0.12 -2.20
N ASN A 72 15.07 0.96 -1.85
CA ASN A 72 16.45 0.56 -1.69
C ASN A 72 16.65 -0.14 -0.35
N VAL A 73 16.63 -1.47 -0.38
CA VAL A 73 16.85 -2.32 0.82
C VAL A 73 18.21 -2.14 1.50
N ALA A 74 19.16 -1.43 0.86
CA ALA A 74 20.45 -1.11 1.44
C ALA A 74 20.46 0.23 2.20
N ASP A 75 19.42 1.07 2.08
CA ASP A 75 19.31 2.31 2.85
C ASP A 75 18.85 1.99 4.29
N PRO A 76 19.60 2.40 5.32
CA PRO A 76 19.24 2.13 6.71
C PRO A 76 18.02 2.94 7.20
N ASN A 77 17.59 4.00 6.52
CA ASN A 77 16.42 4.79 6.92
C ASN A 77 15.11 4.08 6.54
N GLY A 78 15.09 3.37 5.39
CA GLY A 78 13.97 2.52 4.94
C GLY A 78 12.66 3.23 4.56
N GLY A 79 12.43 4.45 5.06
CA GLY A 79 11.23 5.24 4.78
C GLY A 79 11.00 6.34 5.80
N GLU A 80 9.90 7.07 5.63
CA GLU A 80 9.43 8.12 6.52
C GLU A 80 7.89 8.10 6.62
N VAL A 81 7.38 8.31 7.83
CA VAL A 81 5.98 8.70 8.05
C VAL A 81 5.94 10.09 8.66
N VAL A 82 5.16 10.99 8.05
CA VAL A 82 4.93 12.35 8.55
C VAL A 82 3.50 12.44 9.07
N PHE A 83 3.33 12.77 10.34
CA PHE A 83 2.03 13.12 10.90
C PHE A 83 1.87 14.64 10.96
N GLY A 84 0.74 15.16 10.49
CA GLY A 84 0.45 16.58 10.52
C GLY A 84 0.97 17.37 9.31
N GLY A 85 1.47 16.69 8.27
CA GLY A 85 2.08 17.34 7.11
C GLY A 85 2.42 16.37 5.98
N ILE A 86 3.13 16.90 4.98
CA ILE A 86 3.73 16.17 3.87
C ILE A 86 5.18 16.65 3.73
N ASP A 87 6.09 15.79 3.26
CA ASP A 87 7.46 16.17 2.95
C ASP A 87 7.66 16.26 1.42
N GLU A 88 7.85 17.48 0.93
CA GLU A 88 8.09 17.77 -0.48
C GLU A 88 9.46 17.27 -0.97
N ALA A 89 10.39 16.95 -0.05
CA ALA A 89 11.67 16.35 -0.39
C ALA A 89 11.54 14.90 -0.90
N HIS A 90 10.43 14.22 -0.61
CA HIS A 90 10.25 12.79 -0.93
C HIS A 90 9.43 12.50 -2.19
N TYR A 91 8.92 13.53 -2.88
CA TYR A 91 8.17 13.35 -4.14
C TYR A 91 8.48 14.42 -5.19
N LYS A 92 8.01 14.18 -6.41
CA LYS A 92 8.08 15.12 -7.54
C LYS A 92 6.79 15.10 -8.36
N GLY A 93 6.56 16.18 -9.09
CA GLY A 93 5.36 16.36 -9.91
C GLY A 93 4.13 16.73 -9.09
N ASP A 94 2.97 16.70 -9.74
CA ASP A 94 1.69 17.04 -9.11
C ASP A 94 1.13 15.86 -8.30
N ILE A 95 0.46 16.17 -7.19
CA ILE A 95 -0.32 15.19 -6.43
C ILE A 95 -1.65 14.93 -7.13
N THR A 96 -1.96 13.66 -7.38
CA THR A 96 -3.27 13.22 -7.84
C THR A 96 -4.10 12.78 -6.65
N TYR A 97 -5.12 13.57 -6.31
CA TYR A 97 -6.04 13.24 -5.23
C TYR A 97 -7.25 12.44 -5.74
N LEU A 98 -7.64 11.44 -4.95
CA LEU A 98 -8.84 10.62 -5.13
C LEU A 98 -9.69 10.68 -3.87
N PRO A 99 -10.99 11.01 -3.98
CA PRO A 99 -11.88 11.04 -2.82
C PRO A 99 -12.07 9.63 -2.24
N VAL A 100 -12.17 9.55 -0.92
CA VAL A 100 -12.51 8.31 -0.22
C VAL A 100 -13.97 7.97 -0.51
N THR A 101 -14.21 6.76 -1.02
CA THR A 101 -15.54 6.29 -1.43
C THR A 101 -16.31 5.63 -0.29
N LYS A 102 -15.60 5.02 0.67
CA LYS A 102 -16.20 4.33 1.82
C LYS A 102 -15.27 4.46 3.03
N LYS A 103 -15.76 5.06 4.11
CA LYS A 103 -14.99 5.25 5.35
C LYS A 103 -14.89 3.93 6.12
N GLY A 104 -13.66 3.51 6.36
CA GLY A 104 -13.24 2.31 7.06
C GLY A 104 -11.77 2.10 6.72
N TYR A 105 -11.52 1.58 5.53
CA TYR A 105 -10.22 1.64 4.88
C TYR A 105 -10.03 2.97 4.13
N TRP A 106 -8.80 3.21 3.65
CA TRP A 106 -8.49 4.30 2.72
C TRP A 106 -8.89 3.90 1.29
N GLN A 107 -10.20 3.70 1.12
CA GLN A 107 -10.79 3.18 -0.11
C GLN A 107 -11.12 4.31 -1.10
N PHE A 108 -10.75 4.15 -2.37
CA PHE A 108 -11.06 5.05 -3.48
C PHE A 108 -11.46 4.28 -4.74
N ASN A 109 -11.94 5.00 -5.76
CA ASN A 109 -12.23 4.40 -7.07
C ASN A 109 -10.96 4.38 -7.94
N MET A 110 -10.65 3.22 -8.51
CA MET A 110 -9.65 3.04 -9.55
C MET A 110 -10.36 2.88 -10.90
N ASP A 111 -9.87 3.55 -11.94
CA ASP A 111 -10.53 3.57 -13.25
C ASP A 111 -10.27 2.29 -14.06
N GLY A 112 -9.14 1.62 -13.79
CA GLY A 112 -8.76 0.36 -14.40
C GLY A 112 -7.28 0.04 -14.21
N VAL A 113 -6.88 -1.16 -14.63
CA VAL A 113 -5.48 -1.60 -14.68
C VAL A 113 -5.20 -2.16 -16.08
N SER A 114 -4.04 -1.83 -16.64
CA SER A 114 -3.61 -2.32 -17.95
C SER A 114 -2.23 -2.98 -17.85
N VAL A 115 -2.08 -4.13 -18.51
CA VAL A 115 -0.80 -4.84 -18.62
C VAL A 115 -0.29 -4.63 -20.04
N ALA A 116 0.51 -3.58 -20.21
CA ALA A 116 0.90 -3.04 -21.52
C ALA A 116 -0.31 -2.95 -22.48
N ASP A 117 -0.17 -3.45 -23.70
CA ASP A 117 -1.20 -3.55 -24.73
C ASP A 117 -1.92 -4.93 -24.72
N LYS A 118 -1.64 -5.79 -23.73
CA LYS A 118 -2.08 -7.19 -23.75
C LYS A 118 -3.45 -7.42 -23.14
N ALA A 119 -3.77 -6.71 -22.05
CA ALA A 119 -5.02 -6.90 -21.31
C ALA A 119 -5.36 -5.71 -20.42
N THR A 120 -6.64 -5.58 -20.14
CA THR A 120 -7.25 -4.62 -19.21
C THR A 120 -8.01 -5.37 -18.12
N PHE A 121 -8.00 -4.82 -16.93
CA PHE A 121 -8.65 -5.33 -15.71
C PHE A 121 -9.35 -4.17 -15.01
N CYS A 122 -10.30 -4.47 -14.12
CA CYS A 122 -11.07 -3.43 -13.44
C CYS A 122 -11.74 -2.47 -14.46
N GLU A 123 -12.18 -3.00 -15.60
CA GLU A 123 -12.79 -2.19 -16.66
C GLU A 123 -14.12 -1.59 -16.20
N GLY A 124 -14.30 -0.28 -16.42
CA GLY A 124 -15.46 0.46 -15.90
C GLY A 124 -15.31 0.91 -14.45
N GLY A 125 -14.16 0.61 -13.84
CA GLY A 125 -13.79 1.03 -12.49
C GLY A 125 -14.11 0.01 -11.40
N CYS A 126 -13.31 0.03 -10.34
CA CYS A 126 -13.46 -0.83 -9.17
C CYS A 126 -12.94 -0.13 -7.91
N ALA A 127 -13.21 -0.74 -6.75
CA ALA A 127 -12.69 -0.24 -5.49
C ALA A 127 -11.22 -0.64 -5.32
N ALA A 128 -10.42 0.29 -4.81
CA ALA A 128 -9.05 0.05 -4.38
C ALA A 128 -8.80 0.65 -3.00
N VAL A 129 -7.86 0.07 -2.25
CA VAL A 129 -7.40 0.56 -0.93
C VAL A 129 -5.91 0.81 -1.00
N ALA A 130 -5.46 1.96 -0.48
CA ALA A 130 -4.04 2.16 -0.16
C ALA A 130 -3.78 1.62 1.24
N ASP A 131 -2.87 0.65 1.36
CA ASP A 131 -2.63 -0.06 2.62
C ASP A 131 -1.14 -0.30 2.86
N THR A 132 -0.55 0.49 3.77
CA THR A 132 0.84 0.33 4.21
C THR A 132 1.06 -0.92 5.09
N GLY A 133 0.00 -1.66 5.44
CA GLY A 133 0.09 -2.93 6.15
C GLY A 133 0.24 -4.15 5.23
N THR A 134 0.16 -3.95 3.91
CA THR A 134 0.23 -5.01 2.91
C THR A 134 1.46 -4.78 2.03
N SER A 135 2.39 -5.73 1.99
CA SER A 135 3.63 -5.55 1.19
C SER A 135 3.40 -5.65 -0.32
N MET A 136 2.50 -6.55 -0.75
CA MET A 136 2.27 -6.91 -2.14
C MET A 136 1.07 -6.14 -2.75
N LEU A 137 0.85 -6.33 -4.05
CA LEU A 137 -0.40 -5.94 -4.71
C LEU A 137 -1.42 -7.06 -4.54
N VAL A 138 -2.63 -6.75 -4.09
CA VAL A 138 -3.71 -7.73 -3.97
C VAL A 138 -4.80 -7.45 -5.00
N ALA A 139 -5.31 -8.50 -5.62
CA ALA A 139 -6.37 -8.42 -6.61
C ALA A 139 -7.24 -9.69 -6.59
N PRO A 140 -8.43 -9.68 -7.23
CA PRO A 140 -9.26 -10.86 -7.38
C PRO A 140 -8.49 -12.04 -8.00
N SER A 141 -8.78 -13.26 -7.55
CA SER A 141 -7.99 -14.45 -7.92
C SER A 141 -7.89 -14.67 -9.42
N GLU A 142 -8.98 -14.44 -10.15
CA GLU A 142 -9.03 -14.56 -11.61
C GLU A 142 -8.15 -13.53 -12.33
N ASP A 143 -8.05 -12.32 -11.80
CA ASP A 143 -7.22 -11.26 -12.37
C ASP A 143 -5.74 -11.57 -12.12
N VAL A 144 -5.39 -11.98 -10.89
CA VAL A 144 -4.02 -12.41 -10.54
C VAL A 144 -3.55 -13.55 -11.42
N LYS A 145 -4.40 -14.56 -11.65
CA LYS A 145 -4.08 -15.70 -12.52
C LYS A 145 -3.82 -15.26 -13.96
N LYS A 146 -4.65 -14.36 -14.51
CA LYS A 146 -4.48 -13.82 -15.87
C LYS A 146 -3.23 -12.96 -15.98
N ILE A 147 -2.98 -12.06 -15.02
CA ILE A 147 -1.78 -11.23 -14.97
C ILE A 147 -0.54 -12.11 -14.97
N ASN A 148 -0.46 -13.08 -14.06
CA ASN A 148 0.68 -13.99 -13.97
C ASN A 148 0.89 -14.83 -15.24
N LYS A 149 -0.19 -15.24 -15.91
CA LYS A 149 -0.09 -15.87 -17.24
C LYS A 149 0.53 -14.94 -18.29
N LEU A 150 0.19 -13.64 -18.30
CA LEU A 150 0.76 -12.65 -19.21
C LEU A 150 2.24 -12.34 -18.92
N LEU A 151 2.65 -12.51 -17.66
CA LEU A 151 4.05 -12.41 -17.21
C LEU A 151 4.86 -13.68 -17.50
N GLY A 152 4.23 -14.76 -17.96
CA GLY A 152 4.90 -16.07 -18.10
C GLY A 152 5.28 -16.70 -16.76
N ALA A 153 4.66 -16.26 -15.66
CA ALA A 153 4.95 -16.74 -14.33
C ALA A 153 4.37 -18.15 -14.10
N LYS A 154 5.02 -18.92 -13.24
CA LYS A 154 4.59 -20.26 -12.83
C LYS A 154 4.18 -20.26 -11.37
N GLU A 155 3.05 -20.87 -11.06
CA GLU A 155 2.60 -21.02 -9.68
C GLU A 155 3.57 -21.96 -8.93
N ALA A 156 4.15 -21.48 -7.84
CA ALA A 156 5.09 -22.24 -7.02
C ALA A 156 4.44 -22.77 -5.73
N SER A 157 3.47 -22.03 -5.21
CA SER A 157 2.59 -22.42 -4.11
C SER A 157 1.23 -21.73 -4.34
N PRO A 158 0.14 -22.15 -3.64
CA PRO A 158 -1.19 -21.58 -3.87
C PRO A 158 -1.18 -20.05 -3.80
N GLY A 159 -1.43 -19.40 -4.94
CA GLY A 159 -1.48 -17.94 -5.05
C GLY A 159 -0.13 -17.22 -5.11
N GLN A 160 1.00 -17.94 -5.06
CA GLN A 160 2.33 -17.35 -5.27
C GLN A 160 2.93 -17.80 -6.59
N TYR A 161 3.42 -16.83 -7.35
CA TYR A 161 3.93 -17.05 -8.70
C TYR A 161 5.37 -16.61 -8.83
N LEU A 162 6.17 -17.41 -9.53
CA LEU A 162 7.57 -17.11 -9.86
C LEU A 162 7.69 -16.74 -11.33
N VAL A 163 8.37 -15.64 -11.61
CA VAL A 163 8.85 -15.29 -12.95
C VAL A 163 10.31 -15.72 -13.11
N ASP A 164 10.75 -15.92 -14.34
CA ASP A 164 12.17 -16.10 -14.63
C ASP A 164 12.91 -14.78 -14.36
N CYS A 165 13.91 -14.82 -13.47
CA CYS A 165 14.69 -13.64 -13.12
C CYS A 165 15.42 -13.03 -14.33
N GLU A 166 15.78 -13.83 -15.33
CA GLU A 166 16.42 -13.33 -16.55
C GLU A 166 15.44 -12.59 -17.46
N SER A 167 14.14 -12.85 -17.32
CA SER A 167 13.09 -12.26 -18.14
C SER A 167 12.67 -10.86 -17.70
N LEU A 168 13.09 -10.39 -16.51
CA LEU A 168 12.65 -9.10 -15.92
C LEU A 168 12.69 -7.93 -16.90
N PRO A 169 13.80 -7.68 -17.64
CA PRO A 169 13.88 -6.54 -18.57
C PRO A 169 12.84 -6.57 -19.70
N SER A 170 12.27 -7.74 -19.98
CA SER A 170 11.27 -7.95 -21.04
C SER A 170 9.83 -8.03 -20.54
N LEU A 171 9.62 -8.06 -19.22
CA LEU A 171 8.28 -8.10 -18.65
C LEU A 171 7.53 -6.79 -18.94
N PRO A 172 6.21 -6.85 -19.18
CA PRO A 172 5.42 -5.66 -19.52
C PRO A 172 5.34 -4.69 -18.33
N LYS A 173 5.20 -3.40 -18.61
CA LYS A 173 4.79 -2.45 -17.57
C LYS A 173 3.32 -2.68 -17.20
N ILE A 174 2.98 -2.40 -15.94
CA ILE A 174 1.61 -2.46 -15.45
C ILE A 174 1.19 -1.04 -15.06
N THR A 175 0.12 -0.56 -15.65
CA THR A 175 -0.36 0.81 -15.44
C THR A 175 -1.69 0.77 -14.70
N PHE A 176 -1.72 1.42 -13.55
CA PHE A 176 -2.92 1.72 -12.77
C PHE A 176 -3.47 3.07 -13.23
N HIS A 177 -4.76 3.12 -13.54
CA HIS A 177 -5.42 4.34 -13.99
C HIS A 177 -6.21 4.93 -12.82
N LEU A 178 -5.76 6.08 -12.33
CA LEU A 178 -6.30 6.72 -11.13
C LEU A 178 -6.68 8.17 -11.47
N ASN A 179 -7.98 8.47 -11.43
CA ASN A 179 -8.52 9.79 -11.79
C ASN A 179 -8.00 10.28 -13.16
N LYS A 180 -8.04 9.38 -14.15
CA LYS A 180 -7.58 9.57 -15.54
C LYS A 180 -6.08 9.88 -15.69
N ARG A 181 -5.27 9.66 -14.65
CA ARG A 181 -3.81 9.69 -14.71
C ARG A 181 -3.22 8.29 -14.63
N GLU A 182 -2.09 8.11 -15.29
CA GLU A 182 -1.38 6.83 -15.36
C GLU A 182 -0.33 6.71 -14.24
N PHE A 183 -0.40 5.61 -13.50
CA PHE A 183 0.55 5.21 -12.47
C PHE A 183 1.21 3.92 -12.91
N VAL A 184 2.39 4.04 -13.49
CA VAL A 184 3.11 2.94 -14.14
C VAL A 184 4.07 2.27 -13.16
N LEU A 185 3.97 0.94 -13.05
CA LEU A 185 4.95 0.08 -12.40
C LEU A 185 5.79 -0.63 -13.48
N SER A 186 7.10 -0.51 -13.35
CA SER A 186 8.08 -1.29 -14.12
C SER A 186 8.24 -2.70 -13.53
N PRO A 187 8.87 -3.64 -14.25
CA PRO A 187 9.12 -4.99 -13.71
C PRO A 187 9.82 -5.01 -12.35
N ASP A 188 10.82 -4.16 -12.13
CA ASP A 188 11.48 -4.07 -10.82
C ASP A 188 10.57 -3.48 -9.72
N ASP A 189 9.46 -2.83 -10.10
CA ASP A 189 8.48 -2.30 -9.15
C ASP A 189 7.50 -3.36 -8.64
N TYR A 190 7.16 -4.37 -9.44
CA TYR A 190 6.17 -5.40 -9.08
C TYR A 190 6.75 -6.82 -8.98
N VAL A 191 8.06 -7.00 -9.10
CA VAL A 191 8.75 -8.28 -8.89
C VAL A 191 9.67 -8.20 -7.68
N LEU A 192 9.49 -9.09 -6.71
CA LEU A 192 10.32 -9.19 -5.53
C LEU A 192 11.43 -10.23 -5.73
N LYS A 193 12.70 -9.81 -5.57
CA LYS A 193 13.86 -10.71 -5.59
C LYS A 193 14.15 -11.21 -4.18
N VAL A 194 14.01 -12.51 -3.94
CA VAL A 194 14.29 -13.15 -2.65
C VAL A 194 15.48 -14.08 -2.84
N THR A 195 16.54 -13.92 -2.04
CA THR A 195 17.68 -14.83 -2.06
C THR A 195 17.65 -15.73 -0.83
N GLN A 196 17.51 -17.04 -1.05
CA GLN A 196 17.51 -18.06 -0.01
C GLN A 196 18.59 -19.09 -0.34
N GLU A 197 19.48 -19.36 0.63
CA GLU A 197 20.57 -20.33 0.49
C GLU A 197 21.43 -20.15 -0.80
N GLY A 198 21.66 -18.89 -1.20
CA GLY A 198 22.44 -18.54 -2.39
C GLY A 198 21.69 -18.64 -3.72
N THR A 199 20.42 -19.02 -3.71
CA THR A 199 19.54 -19.03 -4.91
C THR A 199 18.60 -17.83 -4.87
N THR A 200 18.53 -17.07 -5.97
CA THR A 200 17.60 -15.95 -6.12
C THR A 200 16.33 -16.38 -6.83
N PHE A 201 15.20 -16.13 -6.20
CA PHE A 201 13.86 -16.32 -6.73
C PHE A 201 13.23 -14.97 -7.04
N CYS A 202 12.50 -14.87 -8.15
CA CYS A 202 11.77 -13.67 -8.53
C CYS A 202 10.27 -13.91 -8.39
N LEU A 203 9.69 -13.43 -7.29
CA LEU A 203 8.28 -13.55 -7.00
C LEU A 203 7.50 -12.43 -7.70
N SER A 204 6.41 -12.80 -8.35
CA SER A 204 5.39 -11.83 -8.77
C SER A 204 4.78 -11.17 -7.55
N GLY A 205 4.64 -9.85 -7.61
CA GLY A 205 4.07 -9.04 -6.55
C GLY A 205 2.55 -9.08 -6.44
N PHE A 206 1.87 -9.93 -7.21
CA PHE A 206 0.41 -10.04 -7.21
C PHE A 206 -0.03 -11.26 -6.42
N ILE A 207 -0.80 -11.03 -5.35
CA ILE A 207 -1.36 -12.06 -4.47
C ILE A 207 -2.90 -12.10 -4.65
N PRO A 208 -3.51 -13.29 -4.79
CA PRO A 208 -4.95 -13.41 -4.94
C PRO A 208 -5.68 -13.26 -3.60
N MET A 209 -6.75 -12.47 -3.58
CA MET A 209 -7.71 -12.45 -2.49
C MET A 209 -9.10 -12.10 -3.01
N ASP A 210 -10.08 -12.95 -2.68
CA ASP A 210 -11.48 -12.74 -3.06
C ASP A 210 -12.26 -12.23 -1.84
N PHE A 211 -12.72 -10.99 -1.92
CA PHE A 211 -13.53 -10.37 -0.88
C PHE A 211 -15.02 -10.66 -1.09
N PRO A 212 -15.80 -10.74 0.00
CA PRO A 212 -17.26 -10.79 -0.08
C PRO A 212 -17.86 -9.68 -0.96
N PRO A 213 -18.94 -9.95 -1.71
CA PRO A 213 -19.52 -8.99 -2.66
C PRO A 213 -19.86 -7.61 -2.07
N GLU A 214 -20.20 -7.54 -0.78
CA GLU A 214 -20.48 -6.29 -0.05
C GLU A 214 -19.27 -5.36 0.15
N MET A 215 -18.05 -5.90 0.01
CA MET A 215 -16.81 -5.12 -0.06
C MET A 215 -16.35 -4.89 -1.51
N GLY A 216 -17.00 -5.58 -2.47
CA GLY A 216 -16.73 -5.51 -3.90
C GLY A 216 -15.49 -6.29 -4.31
N PRO A 217 -15.25 -6.48 -5.63
CA PRO A 217 -13.91 -6.79 -6.09
C PRO A 217 -13.00 -5.63 -5.66
N LEU A 218 -12.08 -5.94 -4.76
CA LEU A 218 -11.22 -4.97 -4.09
C LEU A 218 -9.78 -5.21 -4.52
N TRP A 219 -9.11 -4.13 -4.89
CA TRP A 219 -7.66 -4.11 -5.08
C TRP A 219 -7.00 -3.51 -3.85
N ILE A 220 -5.85 -4.05 -3.45
CA ILE A 220 -5.01 -3.41 -2.42
C ILE A 220 -3.71 -2.97 -3.08
N LEU A 221 -3.49 -1.66 -3.03
CA LEU A 221 -2.24 -1.02 -3.44
C LEU A 221 -1.35 -0.94 -2.19
N GLY A 222 -0.56 -1.99 -2.00
CA GLY A 222 0.37 -2.14 -0.89
C GLY A 222 1.70 -1.40 -1.07
N ASP A 223 2.71 -1.80 -0.30
CA ASP A 223 4.04 -1.19 -0.29
C ASP A 223 4.72 -1.18 -1.66
N MET A 224 4.47 -2.18 -2.51
CA MET A 224 4.97 -2.17 -3.91
C MET A 224 4.47 -0.98 -4.73
N PHE A 225 3.25 -0.50 -4.47
CA PHE A 225 2.73 0.71 -5.09
C PHE A 225 3.18 1.96 -4.33
N ILE A 226 3.04 1.96 -3.00
CA ILE A 226 3.33 3.10 -2.12
C ILE A 226 4.83 3.46 -2.13
N GLY A 227 5.72 2.49 -2.28
CA GLY A 227 7.16 2.74 -2.44
C GLY A 227 7.53 3.35 -3.79
N ARG A 228 6.70 3.19 -4.83
CA ARG A 228 6.88 3.90 -6.11
C ARG A 228 6.21 5.26 -6.10
N TYR A 229 5.13 5.41 -5.33
CA TYR A 229 4.31 6.60 -5.28
C TYR A 229 4.11 7.09 -3.85
N TYR A 230 4.74 8.22 -3.52
CA TYR A 230 4.54 8.93 -2.26
C TYR A 230 3.04 9.09 -2.00
N THR A 231 2.60 8.64 -0.84
CA THR A 231 1.17 8.49 -0.55
C THR A 231 0.76 9.38 0.61
N ILE A 232 -0.27 10.19 0.38
CA ILE A 232 -0.82 11.16 1.32
C ILE A 232 -2.22 10.72 1.72
N PHE A 233 -2.48 10.66 3.02
CA PHE A 233 -3.76 10.33 3.61
C PHE A 233 -4.35 11.58 4.26
N ASP A 234 -5.36 12.17 3.62
CA ASP A 234 -5.92 13.47 4.01
C ASP A 234 -7.30 13.25 4.66
N ARG A 235 -7.31 13.22 6.01
CA ARG A 235 -8.53 13.11 6.82
C ARG A 235 -9.38 14.37 6.78
N GLY A 236 -8.78 15.53 6.51
CA GLY A 236 -9.50 16.80 6.47
C GLY A 236 -10.43 16.93 5.27
N ASN A 237 -10.07 16.30 4.16
CA ASN A 237 -10.83 16.33 2.91
C ASN A 237 -11.34 14.95 2.47
N ASP A 238 -11.13 13.92 3.29
CA ASP A 238 -11.48 12.53 2.99
C ASP A 238 -10.97 12.08 1.61
N ARG A 239 -9.65 12.09 1.41
CA ARG A 239 -9.02 11.73 0.14
C ARG A 239 -7.63 11.12 0.32
N VAL A 240 -7.20 10.35 -0.67
CA VAL A 240 -5.84 9.83 -0.80
C VAL A 240 -5.14 10.57 -1.94
N GLY A 241 -3.88 10.95 -1.76
CA GLY A 241 -3.06 11.63 -2.77
C GLY A 241 -1.85 10.79 -3.15
N PHE A 242 -1.53 10.73 -4.44
CA PHE A 242 -0.35 10.05 -4.96
C PHE A 242 0.52 10.97 -5.82
N ALA A 243 1.83 10.89 -5.66
CA ALA A 243 2.83 11.54 -6.51
C ALA A 243 4.04 10.61 -6.71
N GLU A 244 4.85 10.80 -7.75
CA GLU A 244 6.02 9.95 -7.97
C GLU A 244 7.05 10.17 -6.83
N ALA A 245 7.43 9.08 -6.14
CA ALA A 245 8.47 9.13 -5.13
C ALA A 245 9.83 9.46 -5.77
N ARG A 246 10.72 10.11 -5.01
CA ARG A 246 12.07 10.43 -5.48
C ARG A 246 13.05 9.27 -5.37
#